data_AF-A0A1S8WS85-F1
#
_entry.id   AF-A0A1S8WS85-F1
#
_cell.length_a   1.000
_cell.length_b   1.000
_cell.length_c   1.000
_cell.angle_alpha   90.00
_cell.angle_beta   90.00
_cell.angle_gamma   90.00
#
_symmetry.space_group_name_H-M   'P 1'
#
loop_
_entity.id
_entity.type
_entity.pdbx_description
1 polymer ?
#
loop_
_entity_poly.entity_id
_entity_poly.type
_entity_poly.pdbx_seq_one_letter_code
_entity_poly.pdbx_strand_id
1 'polypeptide(L)'
;MPDPKDYTLEVLEAMFSNRYSTTDSGYKEHCAQPIPPPPVIPHWKARDNSPSRHGERSRQRSFRSAYDDRRNMERNYHQFRDDRP
;
A
#
# COMPACT_ATOMS: atom_id res chain seq x y z
N MET A 1 0.26 -26.49 38.13
CA MET A 1 0.80 -25.20 37.63
C MET A 1 0.70 -24.22 38.78
N PRO A 2 1.68 -23.34 39.01
CA PRO A 2 1.54 -22.23 39.96
C PRO A 2 0.33 -21.38 39.59
N ASP A 3 -0.39 -20.87 40.60
CA ASP A 3 -1.62 -20.13 40.36
C ASP A 3 -1.29 -18.73 39.80
N PRO A 4 -2.13 -18.17 38.91
CA PRO A 4 -1.91 -16.83 38.35
C PRO A 4 -1.75 -15.72 39.40
N LYS A 5 -2.29 -15.95 40.60
CA LYS A 5 -2.24 -15.03 41.75
C LYS A 5 -0.88 -15.03 42.46
N ASP A 6 -0.04 -16.03 42.22
CA ASP A 6 1.28 -16.17 42.83
C ASP A 6 2.35 -15.34 42.09
N TYR A 7 2.03 -14.81 40.91
CA TYR A 7 2.91 -13.93 40.14
C TYR A 7 2.79 -12.47 40.59
N THR A 8 3.20 -12.19 41.84
CA THR A 8 3.44 -10.80 42.25
C THR A 8 4.69 -10.25 41.54
N LEU A 9 4.83 -8.92 41.51
CA LEU A 9 6.00 -8.29 40.90
C LEU A 9 7.31 -8.76 41.55
N GLU A 10 7.36 -8.84 42.88
CA GLU A 10 8.52 -9.31 43.64
C GLU A 10 8.92 -10.74 43.28
N VAL A 11 7.93 -11.64 43.13
CA VAL A 11 8.18 -13.03 42.74
C VAL A 11 8.71 -13.10 41.30
N LEU A 12 8.17 -12.30 40.39
CA LEU A 12 8.64 -12.25 39.00
C LEU A 12 10.06 -11.65 38.89
N GLU A 13 10.37 -10.61 39.67
CA GLU A 13 11.71 -10.04 39.73
C GLU A 13 12.74 -11.05 40.25
N ALA A 14 12.40 -11.82 41.29
CA ALA A 14 13.26 -12.87 41.80
C ALA A 14 13.43 -14.01 40.77
N MET A 15 12.33 -14.47 40.17
CA MET A 15 12.31 -15.57 39.21
C MET A 15 13.11 -15.27 37.94
N PHE A 16 13.09 -14.02 37.47
CA PHE A 16 13.80 -13.56 36.28
C PHE A 16 14.99 -12.65 36.61
N SER A 17 15.53 -12.75 37.81
CA SER A 17 16.65 -11.91 38.29
C SER A 17 17.91 -12.01 37.42
N ASN A 18 18.09 -13.13 36.72
CA ASN A 18 19.20 -13.34 35.81
C ASN A 18 18.91 -12.94 34.36
N ARG A 19 17.71 -12.43 34.03
CA ARG A 19 17.27 -12.16 32.64
C ARG A 19 18.28 -11.27 31.90
N TYR A 20 18.65 -11.70 30.69
CA TYR A 20 19.62 -11.01 29.83
C TYR A 20 21.05 -10.89 30.41
N SER A 21 21.38 -11.66 31.45
CA SER A 21 22.73 -11.74 31.99
C SER A 21 23.55 -12.84 31.32
N THR A 22 24.85 -12.91 31.64
CA THR A 22 25.73 -14.01 31.23
C THR A 22 25.41 -15.36 31.90
N THR A 23 24.47 -15.40 32.84
CA THR A 23 23.99 -16.64 33.48
C THR A 23 22.65 -17.12 32.92
N ASP A 24 21.99 -16.30 32.10
CA ASP A 24 20.77 -16.66 31.39
C ASP A 24 21.11 -17.55 30.19
N SER A 25 20.82 -18.85 30.32
CA SER A 25 21.11 -19.83 29.27
C SER A 25 20.32 -19.55 27.99
N GLY A 26 19.05 -19.15 28.10
CA GLY A 26 18.20 -18.86 26.95
C GLY A 26 18.69 -17.64 26.18
N TYR A 27 19.12 -16.59 26.91
CA TYR A 27 19.74 -15.42 26.29
C TYR A 27 21.04 -15.76 25.58
N LYS A 28 21.91 -16.57 26.20
CA LYS A 28 23.17 -17.00 25.58
C LYS A 28 22.95 -17.81 24.31
N GLU A 29 22.02 -18.76 24.35
CA GLU A 29 21.68 -19.59 23.19
C GLU A 29 21.14 -18.73 22.05
N HIS A 30 20.30 -17.73 22.35
CA HIS A 30 19.79 -16.77 21.39
C HIS A 30 20.91 -15.91 20.78
N CYS A 31 21.82 -15.37 21.60
CA CYS A 31 22.96 -14.57 21.12
C CYS A 31 23.99 -15.37 20.30
N ALA A 32 24.06 -16.69 20.51
CA ALA A 32 24.93 -17.57 19.74
C ALA A 32 24.38 -17.88 18.33
N GLN A 33 23.09 -17.64 18.09
CA GLN A 33 22.51 -17.86 16.76
C GLN A 33 23.00 -16.80 15.77
N PRO A 34 23.30 -17.19 14.51
CA PRO A 34 23.56 -16.22 13.47
C PRO A 34 22.29 -15.41 13.18
N ILE A 35 22.48 -14.16 12.74
CA ILE A 35 21.36 -13.31 12.33
C ILE A 35 20.68 -13.98 11.12
N PRO A 36 19.37 -14.30 11.19
CA PRO A 36 18.69 -14.94 10.09
C PRO A 36 18.64 -13.99 8.89
N PRO A 37 18.82 -14.50 7.66
CA PRO A 37 18.69 -13.66 6.47
C PRO A 37 17.26 -13.12 6.35
N PRO A 38 17.06 -11.93 5.76
CA PRO A 38 15.73 -11.42 5.48
C PRO A 38 14.90 -12.44 4.66
N PRO A 39 13.57 -12.52 4.89
CA PRO A 39 12.73 -13.43 4.14
C PRO A 39 12.68 -13.03 2.66
N VAL A 40 12.93 -14.00 1.78
CA VAL A 40 12.80 -13.82 0.33
C VAL A 40 11.44 -14.31 -0.11
N ILE A 41 10.65 -13.44 -0.73
CA ILE A 41 9.34 -13.79 -1.28
C ILE A 41 9.53 -14.11 -2.78
N PRO A 42 9.48 -15.39 -3.20
CA PRO A 42 9.66 -15.74 -4.59
C PRO A 42 8.50 -15.17 -5.43
N HIS A 43 8.82 -14.72 -6.64
CA HIS A 43 7.85 -14.18 -7.61
C HIS A 43 7.05 -12.96 -7.11
N TRP A 44 7.59 -12.21 -6.14
CA TRP A 44 6.99 -10.93 -5.75
C TRP A 44 6.90 -10.00 -6.95
N LYS A 45 5.69 -9.57 -7.30
CA LYS A 45 5.45 -8.56 -8.33
C LYS A 45 5.10 -7.25 -7.64
N ALA A 46 5.89 -6.23 -7.88
CA ALA A 46 5.48 -4.87 -7.53
C ALA A 46 4.15 -4.59 -8.24
N ARG A 47 3.22 -3.97 -7.52
CA ARG A 47 2.02 -3.44 -8.16
C ARG A 47 2.48 -2.38 -9.15
N ASP A 48 2.14 -2.54 -10.43
CA ASP A 48 2.47 -1.58 -11.47
C ASP A 48 1.81 -0.24 -11.11
N ASN A 49 2.59 0.68 -10.52
CA ASN A 49 2.21 2.08 -10.32
C ASN A 49 2.44 2.89 -11.61
N SER A 50 2.51 2.23 -12.78
CA SER A 50 2.41 2.95 -14.04
C SER A 50 1.02 3.59 -14.09
N PRO A 51 0.91 4.93 -14.24
CA PRO A 51 -0.35 5.49 -14.69
C PRO A 51 -0.67 4.77 -16.00
N SER A 52 -1.78 4.04 -16.03
CA SER A 52 -2.26 3.37 -17.22
C SER A 52 -2.35 4.40 -18.34
N ARG A 53 -1.33 4.45 -19.21
CA ARG A 53 -1.33 5.26 -20.45
C ARG A 53 -2.53 4.93 -21.34
N HIS A 54 -3.19 3.81 -21.06
CA HIS A 54 -4.42 3.37 -21.71
C HIS A 54 -5.69 4.12 -21.27
N GLY A 55 -5.71 4.74 -20.08
CA GLY A 55 -6.87 5.46 -19.55
C GLY A 55 -6.92 6.95 -19.92
N GLU A 56 -5.76 7.58 -20.13
CA GLU A 56 -5.67 9.03 -20.41
C GLU A 56 -6.06 9.40 -21.84
N ARG A 57 -5.74 8.55 -22.82
CA ARG A 57 -6.09 8.79 -24.24
C ARG A 57 -7.59 8.77 -24.52
N SER A 58 -8.35 8.00 -23.74
CA SER A 58 -9.81 7.90 -23.90
C SER A 58 -10.49 9.20 -23.47
N ARG A 59 -10.09 9.76 -22.32
CA ARG A 59 -10.66 11.01 -21.80
C ARG A 59 -10.36 12.21 -22.69
N GLN A 60 -9.16 12.29 -23.29
CA GLN A 60 -8.84 13.42 -24.17
C GLN A 60 -9.64 13.43 -25.48
N ARG A 61 -10.05 12.27 -26.01
CA ARG A 61 -10.89 12.19 -27.22
C ARG A 61 -12.33 12.62 -26.97
N SER A 62 -12.89 12.31 -25.80
CA SER A 62 -14.28 12.68 -25.48
C SER A 62 -14.46 14.19 -25.32
N PHE A 63 -13.49 14.88 -24.70
CA PHE A 63 -13.58 16.32 -24.52
C PHE A 63 -13.47 17.07 -25.86
N ARG A 64 -12.55 16.70 -26.76
CA ARG A 64 -12.39 17.39 -28.05
C ARG A 64 -13.58 17.17 -28.99
N SER A 65 -14.11 15.95 -29.09
CA SER A 65 -15.26 15.65 -29.94
C SER A 65 -16.49 16.47 -29.54
N ALA A 66 -16.75 16.63 -28.25
CA ALA A 66 -17.91 17.37 -27.76
C ALA A 66 -17.87 18.87 -28.10
N TYR A 67 -16.68 19.48 -28.16
CA TYR A 67 -16.52 20.88 -28.59
C TYR A 67 -16.63 21.03 -30.11
N ASP A 68 -16.04 20.12 -30.89
CA ASP A 68 -16.11 20.16 -32.35
C ASP A 68 -17.53 19.91 -32.86
N ASP A 69 -18.27 18.97 -32.27
CA ASP A 69 -19.67 18.70 -32.61
C ASP A 69 -20.58 19.90 -32.29
N ARG A 70 -20.40 20.54 -31.12
CA ARG A 70 -21.16 21.76 -30.76
C ARG A 70 -20.88 22.91 -31.73
N ARG A 71 -19.61 23.12 -32.09
CA ARG A 71 -19.20 24.18 -33.02
C ARG A 71 -19.70 23.95 -34.45
N ASN A 72 -19.78 22.69 -34.88
CA ASN A 72 -20.38 22.32 -36.16
C ASN A 72 -21.90 22.52 -36.13
N MET A 73 -22.59 22.15 -35.05
CA MET A 73 -24.03 22.43 -34.88
C MET A 73 -24.34 23.92 -34.94
N GLU A 74 -23.57 24.77 -34.23
CA GLU A 74 -23.76 26.22 -34.24
C GLU A 74 -23.54 26.82 -35.63
N ARG A 75 -22.49 26.39 -36.36
CA ARG A 75 -22.27 26.83 -37.74
C ARG A 75 -23.41 26.43 -38.66
N ASN A 76 -23.90 25.19 -38.55
CA ASN A 76 -25.00 24.70 -39.37
C ASN A 76 -26.30 25.46 -39.07
N TYR A 77 -26.58 25.76 -37.80
CA TYR A 77 -27.79 26.50 -37.39
C TYR A 77 -27.82 27.95 -37.91
N HIS A 78 -26.66 28.61 -38.00
CA HIS A 78 -26.55 29.92 -38.62
C HIS A 78 -26.74 29.86 -40.13
N GLN A 79 -26.20 28.83 -40.79
CA GLN A 79 -26.34 28.63 -42.23
C GLN A 79 -27.81 28.39 -42.66
N PHE A 80 -28.59 27.65 -41.87
CA PHE A 80 -30.02 27.44 -42.15
C PHE A 80 -30.93 28.64 -41.79
N ARG A 81 -30.43 29.64 -41.04
CA ARG A 81 -31.20 30.86 -40.73
C ARG A 81 -31.11 31.91 -41.83
N ASP A 82 -30.00 31.94 -42.56
CA ASP A 82 -29.76 32.92 -43.61
C ASP A 82 -30.40 32.52 -44.96
N ASP A 83 -30.84 31.26 -45.09
CA ASP A 83 -31.56 30.71 -46.27
C ASP A 83 -33.10 30.67 -46.09
N ARG A 84 -33.67 31.49 -45.21
CA ARG A 84 -35.14 31.63 -45.06
C ARG A 84 -35.62 32.78 -45.96
N PRO A 85 -36.54 32.54 -46.92
CA PRO A 85 -37.04 33.58 -47.83
C PRO A 85 -37.86 34.66 -47.10
#